data_AF-A0A357I590-F1
#
_entry.id   AF-A0A357I590-F1
#
_cell.length_a   1.000
_cell.length_b   1.000
_cell.length_c   1.000
_cell.angle_alpha   90.00
_cell.angle_beta   90.00
_cell.angle_gamma   90.00
#
_symmetry.space_group_name_H-M   'P 1'
#
loop_
_entity.id
_entity.type
_entity.pdbx_description
1 polymer ?
#
loop_
_entity_poly.entity_id
_entity_poly.type
_entity_poly.pdbx_seq_one_letter_code
_entity_poly.pdbx_strand_id
1 'polypeptide(L)'
;MTTLLEAPTTPPACAYETLPREETSSSVEGFIHSVETCGTVDGPGLRYVLFLHGCPLRCQYCHNPDSQGKPAGETRTAEEAFADVLKYKSFIRKGGLTLSGGEPLMQPDFVEAMFTLAKEAGIHTTLDTSGFVGHKASEALLDKTDLVLLDIKSFSPMTHKVVTGVCVDQTLKFAQRLDARGNKVWIRFVLVPGLTDNEKNINGLAQFVNQLGNVERVEILPFHKMGEEKYKLSGLPYKLANTPTPTPEAVDSARAIFARHGVVAI
;
A
#
# COMPACT_ATOMS: atom_id res chain seq x y z
N MET A 1 2.89 38.95 35.22
CA MET A 1 2.90 37.51 34.88
C MET A 1 1.66 37.24 34.05
N THR A 2 1.78 37.36 32.73
CA THR A 2 0.68 37.09 31.81
C THR A 2 0.79 35.62 31.42
N THR A 3 -0.11 34.79 31.94
CA THR A 3 -0.21 33.39 31.56
C THR A 3 -0.57 33.32 30.07
N LEU A 4 0.38 32.87 29.26
CA LEU A 4 0.12 32.44 27.90
C LEU A 4 -0.88 31.29 27.98
N LEU A 5 -2.12 31.55 27.60
CA LEU A 5 -3.10 30.49 27.34
C LEU A 5 -2.54 29.67 26.19
N GLU A 6 -2.15 28.43 26.49
CA GLU A 6 -1.77 27.45 25.48
C GLU A 6 -2.94 27.31 24.49
N ALA A 7 -2.64 27.48 23.21
CA ALA A 7 -3.62 27.26 22.16
C ALA A 7 -4.13 25.81 22.25
N PRO A 8 -5.45 25.57 22.15
CA PRO A 8 -5.98 24.21 22.17
C PRO A 8 -5.32 23.41 21.04
N THR A 9 -4.64 22.31 21.41
CA THR A 9 -4.07 21.36 20.47
C THR A 9 -5.22 20.66 19.75
N THR A 10 -5.68 21.24 18.64
CA THR A 10 -6.59 20.53 17.75
C THR A 10 -5.89 19.24 17.30
N PRO A 11 -6.53 18.07 17.45
CA PRO A 11 -5.98 16.85 16.89
C PRO A 11 -5.76 17.08 15.39
N PRO A 12 -4.64 16.59 14.81
CA PRO A 12 -4.35 16.81 13.40
C PRO A 12 -5.55 16.32 12.57
N ALA A 13 -5.84 16.99 11.46
CA ALA A 13 -7.06 16.82 10.64
C ALA A 13 -7.35 15.39 10.12
N CYS A 14 -6.45 14.45 10.38
CA CYS A 14 -6.55 13.04 10.03
C CYS A 14 -6.23 12.09 11.20
N ALA A 15 -6.31 12.52 12.47
CA ALA A 15 -6.00 11.65 13.60
C ALA A 15 -6.93 10.42 13.62
N TYR A 16 -6.35 9.25 13.90
CA TYR A 16 -7.07 8.02 14.18
C TYR A 16 -6.75 7.58 15.60
N GLU A 17 -7.72 6.99 16.29
CA GLU A 17 -7.50 6.33 17.57
C GLU A 17 -7.04 4.89 17.32
N THR A 18 -5.96 4.47 17.98
CA THR A 18 -5.58 3.07 18.09
C THR A 18 -6.49 2.38 19.09
N LEU A 19 -7.28 1.41 18.63
CA LEU A 19 -8.13 0.60 19.48
C LEU A 19 -7.42 -0.72 19.86
N PRO A 20 -7.59 -1.23 21.09
CA PRO A 20 -7.17 -2.57 21.44
C PRO A 20 -7.83 -3.60 20.51
N ARG A 21 -7.11 -4.67 20.17
CA ARG A 21 -7.63 -5.77 19.33
C ARG A 21 -7.47 -7.09 20.08
N GLU A 22 -8.46 -7.96 19.97
CA GLU A 22 -8.45 -9.32 20.53
C GLU A 22 -7.63 -10.27 19.63
N GLU A 23 -7.32 -11.46 20.14
CA GLU A 23 -6.64 -12.50 19.35
C GLU A 23 -7.48 -12.91 18.13
N THR A 24 -6.81 -13.07 16.98
CA THR A 24 -7.48 -13.34 15.70
C THR A 24 -7.74 -14.85 15.53
N SER A 25 -9.00 -15.22 15.27
CA SER A 25 -9.39 -16.59 14.89
C SER A 25 -9.09 -16.88 13.42
N SER A 26 -8.70 -18.11 13.10
CA SER A 26 -8.55 -18.61 11.71
C SER A 26 -9.89 -18.68 10.96
N SER A 27 -11.01 -18.68 11.68
CA SER A 27 -12.37 -18.61 11.12
C SER A 27 -12.83 -17.21 10.73
N VAL A 28 -11.96 -16.19 10.83
CA VAL A 28 -12.30 -14.81 10.46
C VAL A 28 -12.59 -14.71 8.96
N GLU A 29 -13.69 -14.03 8.61
CA GLU A 29 -14.05 -13.78 7.22
C GLU A 29 -13.36 -12.52 6.67
N GLY A 30 -13.00 -12.58 5.39
CA GLY A 30 -12.51 -11.44 4.62
C GLY A 30 -13.28 -11.29 3.32
N PHE A 31 -13.52 -10.04 2.92
CA PHE A 31 -14.10 -9.67 1.64
C PHE A 31 -13.01 -9.70 0.57
N ILE A 32 -13.13 -10.63 -0.35
CA ILE A 32 -12.16 -10.86 -1.42
C ILE A 32 -12.70 -10.22 -2.70
N HIS A 33 -11.83 -9.48 -3.39
CA HIS A 33 -12.12 -8.93 -4.71
C HIS A 33 -11.72 -9.91 -5.81
N SER A 34 -10.46 -10.36 -5.81
CA SER A 34 -9.93 -11.26 -6.84
C SER A 34 -8.65 -11.95 -6.40
N VAL A 35 -8.18 -12.88 -7.22
CA VAL A 35 -6.92 -13.62 -7.02
C VAL A 35 -6.07 -13.52 -8.28
N GLU A 36 -4.76 -13.39 -8.10
CA GLU A 36 -3.76 -13.61 -9.15
C GLU A 36 -2.74 -14.66 -8.67
N THR A 37 -2.67 -15.79 -9.36
CA THR A 37 -1.92 -16.97 -8.91
C THR A 37 -0.43 -16.92 -9.28
N CYS A 38 -0.05 -16.01 -10.17
CA CYS A 38 1.28 -15.92 -10.77
C CYS A 38 1.77 -14.45 -10.85
N GLY A 39 1.51 -13.66 -9.81
CA GLY A 39 1.95 -12.26 -9.74
C GLY A 39 3.47 -12.15 -9.75
N THR A 40 4.01 -11.24 -10.57
CA THR A 40 5.46 -11.04 -10.75
C THR A 40 5.93 -9.64 -10.37
N VAL A 41 4.99 -8.74 -10.04
CA VAL A 41 5.25 -7.33 -9.74
C VAL A 41 4.74 -6.90 -8.36
N ASP A 42 4.26 -7.87 -7.56
CA ASP A 42 3.61 -7.67 -6.26
C ASP A 42 4.49 -8.11 -5.10
N GLY A 43 5.81 -8.03 -5.28
CA GLY A 43 6.84 -8.42 -4.32
C GLY A 43 7.91 -9.32 -4.95
N PRO A 44 8.81 -9.91 -4.13
CA PRO A 44 9.88 -10.76 -4.63
C PRO A 44 9.32 -12.10 -5.15
N GLY A 45 9.87 -12.55 -6.29
CA GLY A 45 9.58 -13.85 -6.89
C GLY A 45 8.17 -13.98 -7.47
N LEU A 46 7.74 -15.22 -7.69
CA LEU A 46 6.37 -15.53 -8.13
C LEU A 46 5.45 -15.59 -6.91
N ARG A 47 4.33 -14.85 -6.96
CA ARG A 47 3.47 -14.67 -5.80
C ARG A 47 2.03 -15.07 -6.08
N TYR A 48 1.40 -15.62 -5.06
CA TYR A 48 -0.05 -15.70 -4.99
C TYR A 48 -0.52 -14.37 -4.39
N VAL A 49 -1.27 -13.59 -5.16
CA VAL A 49 -1.77 -12.28 -4.74
C VAL A 49 -3.26 -12.40 -4.48
N LEU A 50 -3.66 -12.13 -3.25
CA LEU A 50 -5.06 -12.04 -2.87
C LEU A 50 -5.44 -10.56 -2.75
N PHE A 51 -6.31 -10.10 -3.65
CA PHE A 51 -6.81 -8.74 -3.66
C PHE A 51 -8.05 -8.67 -2.77
N LEU A 52 -7.99 -7.88 -1.70
CA LEU A 52 -9.09 -7.65 -0.76
C LEU A 52 -9.95 -6.47 -1.22
N HIS A 53 -11.26 -6.55 -0.95
CA HIS A 53 -12.18 -5.44 -1.22
C HIS A 53 -12.15 -4.40 -0.10
N GLY A 54 -12.36 -3.14 -0.45
CA GLY A 54 -12.47 -2.01 0.46
C GLY A 54 -11.22 -1.15 0.43
N CYS A 55 -11.40 0.15 0.20
CA CYS A 55 -10.33 1.13 0.19
C CYS A 55 -10.88 2.52 0.59
N PRO A 56 -10.25 3.20 1.56
CA PRO A 56 -10.66 4.56 1.93
C PRO A 56 -10.18 5.61 0.91
N LEU A 57 -9.23 5.28 0.04
CA LEU A 57 -8.69 6.20 -0.96
C LEU A 57 -9.59 6.25 -2.21
N ARG A 58 -9.46 7.33 -2.98
CA ARG A 58 -10.06 7.58 -4.29
C ARG A 58 -8.99 7.99 -5.30
N CYS A 59 -7.95 7.16 -5.41
CA CYS A 59 -6.82 7.39 -6.31
C CYS A 59 -7.31 7.67 -7.74
N GLN A 60 -6.85 8.76 -8.36
CA GLN A 60 -7.24 9.11 -9.74
C GLN A 60 -6.77 8.10 -10.79
N TYR A 61 -5.72 7.34 -10.49
CA TYR A 61 -5.16 6.27 -11.32
C TYR A 61 -5.43 4.86 -10.77
N CYS A 62 -6.44 4.67 -9.92
CA CYS A 62 -6.70 3.36 -9.31
C CYS A 62 -6.91 2.28 -10.38
N HIS A 63 -6.18 1.18 -10.33
CA HIS A 63 -6.41 0.08 -11.27
C HIS A 63 -7.67 -0.72 -10.95
N ASN A 64 -8.16 -0.65 -9.71
CA ASN A 64 -9.32 -1.40 -9.22
C ASN A 64 -10.32 -0.44 -8.55
N PRO A 65 -10.94 0.50 -9.30
CA PRO A 65 -11.90 1.45 -8.73
C PRO A 65 -13.14 0.73 -8.13
N ASP A 66 -13.45 -0.45 -8.64
CA ASP A 66 -14.46 -1.40 -8.17
C ASP A 66 -14.17 -2.00 -6.80
N SER A 67 -12.92 -1.93 -6.31
CA SER A 67 -12.55 -2.36 -4.95
C SER A 67 -12.64 -1.25 -3.89
N GLN A 68 -13.01 -0.01 -4.28
CA GLN A 68 -13.02 1.14 -3.39
C GLN A 68 -14.27 1.18 -2.49
N GLY A 69 -14.15 1.87 -1.34
CA GLY A 69 -15.25 2.03 -0.38
C GLY A 69 -15.15 1.09 0.80
N LYS A 70 -16.30 0.73 1.38
CA LYS A 70 -16.35 -0.24 2.48
C LYS A 70 -16.09 -1.65 1.93
N PRO A 71 -15.44 -2.55 2.71
CA PRO A 71 -15.41 -3.97 2.37
C PRO A 71 -16.82 -4.50 2.12
N ALA A 72 -17.01 -5.19 1.00
CA ALA A 72 -18.29 -5.72 0.54
C ALA A 72 -18.03 -6.82 -0.53
N GLY A 73 -19.06 -7.58 -0.87
CA GLY A 73 -18.98 -8.62 -1.90
C GLY A 73 -18.79 -10.03 -1.33
N GLU A 74 -18.07 -10.88 -2.07
CA GLU A 74 -17.80 -12.28 -1.70
C GLU A 74 -16.92 -12.34 -0.45
N THR A 75 -17.32 -13.17 0.52
CA THR A 75 -16.53 -13.50 1.70
C THR A 75 -15.97 -14.91 1.62
N ARG A 76 -14.80 -15.11 2.23
CA ARG A 76 -14.26 -16.42 2.59
C ARG A 76 -13.60 -16.33 3.95
N THR A 77 -13.59 -17.42 4.69
CA THR A 77 -12.76 -17.53 5.89
C THR A 77 -11.28 -17.54 5.52
N ALA A 78 -10.40 -17.15 6.46
CA ALA A 78 -8.96 -17.20 6.24
C ALA A 78 -8.49 -18.64 5.94
N GLU A 79 -9.05 -19.64 6.60
CA GLU A 79 -8.79 -21.06 6.32
C GLU A 79 -9.14 -21.45 4.88
N GLU A 80 -10.34 -21.11 4.40
CA GLU A 80 -10.78 -21.43 3.03
C GLU A 80 -9.93 -20.72 1.97
N ALA A 81 -9.64 -19.44 2.18
CA ALA A 81 -8.79 -18.67 1.28
C ALA A 81 -7.36 -19.23 1.26
N PHE A 82 -6.82 -19.60 2.41
CA PHE A 82 -5.47 -20.15 2.53
C PHE A 82 -5.35 -21.57 1.96
N ALA A 83 -6.41 -22.39 2.06
CA ALA A 83 -6.45 -23.69 1.39
C ALA A 83 -6.25 -23.56 -0.13
N ASP A 84 -6.69 -22.47 -0.75
CA ASP A 84 -6.41 -22.18 -2.16
C ASP A 84 -4.94 -21.80 -2.40
N VAL A 85 -4.35 -20.97 -1.52
CA VAL A 85 -2.92 -20.62 -1.56
C VAL A 85 -2.03 -21.87 -1.54
N LEU A 86 -2.38 -22.86 -0.70
CA LEU A 86 -1.61 -24.10 -0.58
C LEU A 86 -1.52 -24.91 -1.87
N LYS A 87 -2.51 -24.80 -2.78
CA LYS A 87 -2.47 -25.46 -4.09
C LYS A 87 -1.31 -24.96 -4.96
N TYR A 88 -0.82 -23.73 -4.71
CA TYR A 88 0.24 -23.08 -5.46
C TYR A 88 1.58 -23.05 -4.73
N LYS A 89 1.68 -23.64 -3.52
CA LYS A 89 2.85 -23.57 -2.64
C LYS A 89 4.19 -23.90 -3.34
N SER A 90 4.20 -24.88 -4.24
CA SER A 90 5.39 -25.28 -4.99
C SER A 90 5.89 -24.19 -5.94
N PHE A 91 4.97 -23.50 -6.63
CA PHE A 91 5.26 -22.42 -7.58
C PHE A 91 5.75 -21.16 -6.86
N ILE A 92 5.14 -20.83 -5.72
CA ILE A 92 5.46 -19.61 -4.95
C ILE A 92 6.58 -19.82 -3.92
N ARG A 93 7.24 -20.99 -3.90
CA ARG A 93 8.28 -21.32 -2.90
C ARG A 93 9.42 -20.30 -2.81
N LYS A 94 9.79 -19.66 -3.93
CA LYS A 94 10.82 -18.60 -3.99
C LYS A 94 10.22 -17.18 -3.97
N GLY A 95 8.90 -17.06 -3.94
CA GLY A 95 8.18 -15.80 -3.79
C GLY A 95 7.33 -15.86 -2.54
N GLY A 96 6.00 -15.98 -2.65
CA GLY A 96 5.14 -16.21 -1.48
C GLY A 96 3.71 -15.71 -1.65
N LEU A 97 3.09 -15.26 -0.55
CA LEU A 97 1.74 -14.69 -0.51
C LEU A 97 1.82 -13.15 -0.42
N THR A 98 1.08 -12.45 -1.28
CA THR A 98 0.83 -11.00 -1.14
C THR A 98 -0.63 -10.76 -0.83
N LEU A 99 -0.91 -9.94 0.17
CA LEU A 99 -2.24 -9.38 0.40
C LEU A 99 -2.25 -7.94 -0.10
N SER A 100 -3.07 -7.66 -1.11
CA SER A 100 -3.21 -6.37 -1.81
C SER A 100 -4.71 -6.07 -2.03
N GLY A 101 -5.07 -5.34 -3.09
CA GLY A 101 -6.45 -5.07 -3.49
C GLY A 101 -6.80 -3.60 -3.39
N GLY A 102 -7.82 -3.30 -2.61
CA GLY A 102 -8.13 -1.95 -2.20
C GLY A 102 -7.12 -1.44 -1.17
N GLU A 103 -7.37 -1.74 0.11
CA GLU A 103 -6.47 -1.46 1.22
C GLU A 103 -6.56 -2.63 2.22
N PRO A 104 -5.59 -3.56 2.25
CA PRO A 104 -5.66 -4.73 3.12
C PRO A 104 -5.86 -4.39 4.60
N LEU A 105 -5.31 -3.27 5.05
CA LEU A 105 -5.47 -2.83 6.44
C LEU A 105 -6.87 -2.30 6.77
N MET A 106 -7.82 -2.31 5.82
CA MET A 106 -9.25 -2.22 6.11
C MET A 106 -9.84 -3.51 6.70
N GLN A 107 -9.13 -4.63 6.56
CA GLN A 107 -9.54 -5.95 7.05
C GLN A 107 -8.40 -6.64 7.83
N PRO A 108 -7.86 -6.01 8.89
CA PRO A 108 -6.56 -6.41 9.37
C PRO A 108 -6.59 -7.70 10.22
N ASP A 109 -7.74 -8.13 10.74
CA ASP A 109 -7.86 -9.44 11.41
C ASP A 109 -7.72 -10.59 10.39
N PHE A 110 -8.33 -10.44 9.22
CA PHE A 110 -8.19 -11.38 8.12
C PHE A 110 -6.75 -11.44 7.58
N VAL A 111 -6.10 -10.27 7.44
CA VAL A 111 -4.69 -10.18 7.05
C VAL A 111 -3.79 -10.91 8.07
N GLU A 112 -4.00 -10.68 9.36
CA GLU A 112 -3.22 -11.34 10.41
C GLU A 112 -3.43 -12.86 10.42
N ALA A 113 -4.68 -13.33 10.28
CA ALA A 113 -4.97 -14.76 10.20
C ALA A 113 -4.32 -15.42 8.98
N MET A 114 -4.41 -14.81 7.80
CA MET A 114 -3.76 -15.30 6.57
C MET A 114 -2.24 -15.35 6.70
N PHE A 115 -1.61 -14.33 7.30
CA PHE A 115 -0.17 -14.33 7.52
C PHE A 115 0.27 -15.32 8.59
N THR A 116 -0.55 -15.59 9.60
CA THR A 116 -0.31 -16.65 10.59
C THR A 116 -0.24 -18.01 9.90
N LEU A 117 -1.26 -18.35 9.11
CA LEU A 117 -1.29 -19.59 8.33
C LEU A 117 -0.12 -19.68 7.33
N ALA A 118 0.23 -18.57 6.67
CA ALA A 118 1.37 -18.52 5.77
C ALA A 118 2.70 -18.80 6.50
N LYS A 119 2.90 -18.21 7.68
CA LYS A 119 4.08 -18.44 8.51
C LYS A 119 4.20 -19.89 8.95
N GLU A 120 3.11 -20.50 9.43
CA GLU A 120 3.06 -21.91 9.80
C GLU A 120 3.38 -22.84 8.62
N ALA A 121 2.97 -22.45 7.41
CA ALA A 121 3.29 -23.18 6.20
C ALA A 121 4.70 -22.91 5.64
N GLY A 122 5.48 -22.00 6.24
CA GLY A 122 6.79 -21.58 5.75
C GLY A 122 6.74 -20.77 4.44
N ILE A 123 5.67 -19.97 4.25
CA ILE A 123 5.47 -19.10 3.08
C ILE A 123 5.80 -17.65 3.47
N HIS A 124 6.60 -16.98 2.63
CA HIS A 124 6.94 -15.56 2.82
C HIS A 124 5.72 -14.66 2.61
N THR A 125 5.53 -13.71 3.51
CA THR A 125 4.36 -12.81 3.52
C THR A 125 4.70 -11.41 3.04
N THR A 126 3.85 -10.82 2.21
CA THR A 126 4.00 -9.44 1.73
C THR A 126 2.70 -8.68 1.90
N LEU A 127 2.77 -7.55 2.60
CA LEU A 127 1.66 -6.61 2.74
C LEU A 127 1.80 -5.49 1.71
N ASP A 128 0.83 -5.34 0.82
CA ASP A 128 0.80 -4.26 -0.18
C ASP A 128 -0.28 -3.24 0.18
N THR A 129 0.15 -2.07 0.67
CA THR A 129 -0.73 -1.13 1.38
C THR A 129 -0.41 0.33 1.05
N SER A 130 -1.42 1.19 1.10
CA SER A 130 -1.23 2.64 1.05
C SER A 130 -0.72 3.21 2.38
N GLY A 131 -0.74 2.42 3.47
CA GLY A 131 -0.36 2.84 4.80
C GLY A 131 -1.29 3.87 5.46
N PHE A 132 -2.34 4.33 4.75
CA PHE A 132 -3.20 5.41 5.24
C PHE A 132 -3.96 5.02 6.52
N VAL A 133 -4.38 3.76 6.62
CA VAL A 133 -4.96 3.18 7.85
C VAL A 133 -3.95 2.30 8.59
N GLY A 134 -2.65 2.64 8.49
CA GLY A 134 -1.54 1.91 9.08
C GLY A 134 -1.61 1.71 10.60
N HIS A 135 -2.35 2.57 11.31
CA HIS A 135 -2.64 2.42 12.75
C HIS A 135 -3.39 1.11 13.07
N LYS A 136 -4.09 0.50 12.10
CA LYS A 136 -4.82 -0.76 12.28
C LYS A 136 -3.93 -1.99 12.21
N ALA A 137 -2.71 -1.87 11.67
CA ALA A 137 -1.76 -2.97 11.69
C ALA A 137 -1.30 -3.21 13.13
N SER A 138 -1.67 -4.33 13.72
CA SER A 138 -1.20 -4.75 15.05
C SER A 138 0.30 -5.04 15.01
N GLU A 139 0.97 -5.02 16.17
CA GLU A 139 2.36 -5.48 16.25
C GLU A 139 2.45 -6.95 15.80
N ALA A 140 1.49 -7.79 16.21
CA ALA A 140 1.42 -9.20 15.87
C ALA A 140 1.22 -9.47 14.36
N LEU A 141 0.50 -8.61 13.63
CA LEU A 141 0.42 -8.67 12.16
C LEU A 141 1.76 -8.30 11.53
N LEU A 142 2.40 -7.24 12.02
CA LEU A 142 3.68 -6.76 11.50
C LEU A 142 4.83 -7.73 11.79
N ASP A 143 4.80 -8.47 12.90
CA ASP A 143 5.77 -9.53 13.22
C ASP A 143 5.66 -10.71 12.23
N LYS A 144 4.46 -10.95 11.70
CA LYS A 144 4.18 -11.98 10.69
C LYS A 144 4.36 -11.48 9.26
N THR A 145 4.80 -10.24 9.06
CA THR A 145 4.97 -9.61 7.74
C THR A 145 6.46 -9.54 7.37
N ASP A 146 6.88 -10.32 6.37
CA ASP A 146 8.29 -10.34 5.94
C ASP A 146 8.70 -9.10 5.14
N LEU A 147 7.77 -8.55 4.36
CA LEU A 147 7.98 -7.36 3.54
C LEU A 147 6.71 -6.51 3.48
N VAL A 148 6.86 -5.20 3.58
CA VAL A 148 5.79 -4.24 3.28
C VAL A 148 6.11 -3.53 1.97
N LEU A 149 5.21 -3.63 1.01
CA LEU A 149 5.15 -2.74 -0.15
C LEU A 149 4.29 -1.54 0.25
N LEU A 150 4.93 -0.38 0.42
CA LEU A 150 4.29 0.82 0.91
C LEU A 150 4.17 1.87 -0.18
N ASP A 151 2.93 2.16 -0.57
CA ASP A 151 2.59 3.15 -1.58
C ASP A 151 2.62 4.58 -1.00
N ILE A 152 3.65 5.35 -1.31
CA ILE A 152 3.67 6.80 -1.04
C ILE A 152 3.31 7.54 -2.32
N LYS A 153 2.03 7.86 -2.48
CA LYS A 153 1.46 8.33 -3.75
C LYS A 153 1.90 9.74 -4.15
N SER A 154 2.34 10.54 -3.18
CA SER A 154 2.97 11.85 -3.35
C SER A 154 3.46 12.35 -1.99
N PHE A 155 4.62 13.00 -1.93
CA PHE A 155 5.11 13.63 -0.71
C PHE A 155 4.48 15.01 -0.46
N SER A 156 4.09 15.72 -1.52
CA SER A 156 3.35 16.98 -1.42
C SER A 156 1.96 16.73 -0.82
N PRO A 157 1.60 17.30 0.35
CA PRO A 157 0.30 17.07 0.98
C PRO A 157 -0.89 17.47 0.08
N MET A 158 -0.73 18.57 -0.66
CA MET A 158 -1.77 19.05 -1.58
C MET A 158 -1.93 18.11 -2.76
N THR A 159 -0.82 17.70 -3.39
CA THR A 159 -0.84 16.74 -4.51
C THR A 159 -1.39 15.39 -4.04
N HIS A 160 -0.97 14.89 -2.89
CA HIS A 160 -1.49 13.64 -2.33
C HIS A 160 -3.00 13.69 -2.12
N LYS A 161 -3.52 14.77 -1.55
CA LYS A 161 -4.97 14.95 -1.36
C LYS A 161 -5.72 15.02 -2.70
N VAL A 162 -5.17 15.71 -3.70
CA VAL A 162 -5.74 15.74 -5.06
C VAL A 162 -5.75 14.34 -5.68
N VAL A 163 -4.64 13.61 -5.56
CA VAL A 163 -4.48 12.26 -6.15
C VAL A 163 -5.39 11.25 -5.47
N THR A 164 -5.47 11.25 -4.14
CA THR A 164 -6.02 10.12 -3.35
C THR A 164 -7.30 10.45 -2.60
N GLY A 165 -7.64 11.73 -2.45
CA GLY A 165 -8.73 12.19 -1.60
C GLY A 165 -8.38 12.31 -0.11
N VAL A 166 -7.19 11.87 0.32
CA VAL A 166 -6.79 11.84 1.74
C VAL A 166 -5.42 12.49 1.99
N CYS A 167 -5.11 12.78 3.25
CA CYS A 167 -3.81 13.35 3.64
C CYS A 167 -2.69 12.29 3.59
N VAL A 168 -1.46 12.75 3.36
CA VAL A 168 -0.27 11.87 3.29
C VAL A 168 0.28 11.52 4.68
N ASP A 169 -0.01 12.35 5.69
CA ASP A 169 0.59 12.29 7.03
C ASP A 169 0.50 10.91 7.68
N GLN A 170 -0.62 10.20 7.48
CA GLN A 170 -0.83 8.88 8.07
C GLN A 170 0.05 7.80 7.41
N THR A 171 0.23 7.88 6.10
CA THR A 171 1.16 7.02 5.37
C THR A 171 2.60 7.27 5.81
N LEU A 172 3.02 8.54 5.97
CA LEU A 172 4.38 8.87 6.43
C LEU A 172 4.62 8.41 7.88
N LYS A 173 3.64 8.59 8.77
CA LYS A 173 3.71 8.06 10.14
C LYS A 173 3.82 6.55 10.17
N PHE A 174 3.09 5.87 9.29
CA PHE A 174 3.19 4.42 9.19
C PHE A 174 4.57 3.98 8.68
N ALA A 175 5.14 4.67 7.69
CA ALA A 175 6.51 4.43 7.23
C ALA A 175 7.53 4.56 8.37
N GLN A 176 7.43 5.64 9.17
CA GLN A 176 8.29 5.86 10.34
C GLN A 176 8.11 4.78 11.41
N ARG A 177 6.88 4.29 11.63
CA ARG A 177 6.62 3.18 12.55
C ARG A 177 7.26 1.87 12.07
N LEU A 178 7.17 1.57 10.76
CA LEU A 178 7.80 0.40 10.18
C LEU A 178 9.33 0.47 10.30
N ASP A 179 9.90 1.66 10.13
CA ASP A 179 11.33 1.92 10.30
C ASP A 179 11.79 1.71 11.75
N ALA A 180 11.08 2.31 12.72
CA ALA A 180 11.37 2.12 14.14
C ALA A 180 11.29 0.64 14.58
N ARG A 181 10.48 -0.17 13.89
CA ARG A 181 10.36 -1.62 14.11
C ARG A 181 11.39 -2.46 13.35
N GLY A 182 12.05 -1.89 12.34
CA GLY A 182 12.95 -2.63 11.45
C GLY A 182 12.24 -3.56 10.47
N ASN A 183 10.94 -3.38 10.22
CA ASN A 183 10.23 -4.12 9.17
C ASN A 183 10.84 -3.78 7.80
N LYS A 184 11.10 -4.77 6.94
CA LYS A 184 11.62 -4.49 5.58
C LYS A 184 10.55 -3.79 4.74
N VAL A 185 10.95 -2.74 4.02
CA VAL A 185 10.03 -1.94 3.20
C VAL A 185 10.58 -1.76 1.79
N TRP A 186 9.71 -1.93 0.80
CA TRP A 186 9.89 -1.32 -0.52
C TRP A 186 8.88 -0.19 -0.66
N ILE A 187 9.36 1.00 -1.00
CA ILE A 187 8.49 2.14 -1.27
C ILE A 187 8.05 2.08 -2.74
N ARG A 188 6.77 2.22 -3.01
CA ARG A 188 6.22 2.27 -4.36
C ARG A 188 5.72 3.68 -4.67
N PHE A 189 6.14 4.21 -5.81
CA PHE A 189 5.80 5.57 -6.25
C PHE A 189 5.33 5.55 -7.70
N VAL A 190 4.05 5.89 -7.92
CA VAL A 190 3.48 5.99 -9.26
C VAL A 190 3.83 7.34 -9.88
N LEU A 191 4.58 7.31 -10.98
CA LEU A 191 4.96 8.51 -11.75
C LEU A 191 3.88 8.81 -12.79
N VAL A 192 3.17 9.92 -12.62
CA VAL A 192 2.04 10.35 -13.45
C VAL A 192 2.34 11.74 -14.02
N PRO A 193 2.41 11.90 -15.36
CA PRO A 193 2.73 13.18 -15.97
C PRO A 193 1.73 14.28 -15.61
N GLY A 194 2.24 15.45 -15.21
CA GLY A 194 1.42 16.60 -14.79
C GLY A 194 0.70 16.43 -13.45
N LEU A 195 0.98 15.36 -12.69
CA LEU A 195 0.30 15.08 -11.42
C LEU A 195 1.29 14.77 -10.30
N THR A 196 2.12 13.73 -10.43
CA THR A 196 3.10 13.33 -9.40
C THR A 196 4.55 13.53 -9.84
N ASP A 197 4.79 13.83 -11.12
CA ASP A 197 6.11 13.96 -11.76
C ASP A 197 6.87 15.26 -11.44
N ASN A 198 6.29 16.17 -10.66
CA ASN A 198 6.97 17.41 -10.28
C ASN A 198 8.25 17.13 -9.50
N GLU A 199 9.38 17.70 -9.93
CA GLU A 199 10.69 17.47 -9.32
C GLU A 199 10.73 17.78 -7.81
N LYS A 200 10.00 18.79 -7.32
CA LYS A 200 9.96 19.08 -5.87
C LYS A 200 9.25 17.97 -5.09
N ASN A 201 8.21 17.37 -5.67
CA ASN A 201 7.51 16.23 -5.07
C ASN A 201 8.44 15.02 -4.97
N ILE A 202 9.16 14.70 -6.06
CA ILE A 202 10.08 13.56 -6.10
C ILE A 202 11.27 13.79 -5.15
N ASN A 203 11.85 15.00 -5.12
CA ASN A 203 12.92 15.33 -4.18
C ASN A 203 12.47 15.20 -2.72
N GLY A 204 11.27 15.68 -2.39
CA GLY A 204 10.74 15.55 -1.02
C GLY A 204 10.56 14.09 -0.61
N LEU A 205 10.05 13.25 -1.52
CA LEU A 205 9.95 11.81 -1.28
C LEU A 205 11.33 11.17 -1.11
N ALA A 206 12.29 11.48 -1.97
CA ALA A 206 13.65 10.95 -1.89
C ALA A 206 14.35 11.34 -0.58
N GLN A 207 14.21 12.60 -0.15
CA GLN A 207 14.74 13.07 1.14
C GLN A 207 14.11 12.33 2.33
N PHE A 208 12.80 12.13 2.30
CA PHE A 208 12.10 11.38 3.34
C PHE A 208 12.56 9.92 3.39
N VAL A 209 12.63 9.24 2.23
CA VAL A 209 13.06 7.84 2.17
C VAL A 209 14.50 7.67 2.63
N ASN A 210 15.40 8.60 2.31
CA ASN A 210 16.78 8.56 2.77
C ASN A 210 16.94 8.67 4.31
N GLN A 211 15.89 9.08 5.02
CA GLN A 211 15.89 9.10 6.49
C GLN A 211 15.48 7.76 7.12
N LEU A 212 14.93 6.84 6.32
CA LEU A 212 14.46 5.53 6.76
C LEU A 212 15.57 4.49 6.55
N GLY A 213 15.96 3.79 7.63
CA GLY A 213 17.01 2.77 7.60
C GLY A 213 16.54 1.39 7.12
N ASN A 214 15.22 1.16 7.07
CA ASN A 214 14.61 -0.13 6.73
C ASN A 214 14.17 -0.28 5.26
N VAL A 215 14.30 0.78 4.44
CA VAL A 215 13.87 0.77 3.04
C VAL A 215 14.95 0.12 2.16
N GLU A 216 14.62 -1.00 1.53
CA GLU A 216 15.57 -1.72 0.67
C GLU A 216 15.64 -1.13 -0.74
N ARG A 217 14.52 -0.59 -1.25
CA ARG A 217 14.43 0.08 -2.57
C ARG A 217 13.17 0.92 -2.73
N VAL A 218 13.21 1.83 -3.70
CA VAL A 218 12.03 2.51 -4.26
C VAL A 218 11.72 1.89 -5.62
N GLU A 219 10.46 1.55 -5.87
CA GLU A 219 9.96 1.14 -7.17
C GLU A 219 9.20 2.32 -7.80
N ILE A 220 9.72 2.83 -8.91
CA ILE A 220 9.04 3.84 -9.71
C ILE A 220 8.12 3.12 -10.69
N LEU A 221 6.82 3.29 -10.51
CA LEU A 221 5.79 2.67 -11.35
C LEU A 221 5.31 3.68 -12.39
N PRO A 222 5.65 3.53 -13.68
CA PRO A 222 5.17 4.44 -14.71
C PRO A 222 3.65 4.31 -14.87
N PHE A 223 2.95 5.43 -14.89
CA PHE A 223 1.51 5.43 -15.11
C PHE A 223 1.11 4.75 -16.42
N HIS A 224 0.03 3.96 -16.36
CA HIS A 224 -0.58 3.31 -17.50
C HIS A 224 -2.12 3.36 -17.41
N LYS A 225 -2.81 3.18 -18.54
CA LYS A 225 -4.28 3.30 -18.63
C LYS A 225 -5.07 1.99 -18.47
N MET A 226 -4.44 0.91 -18.00
CA MET A 226 -5.09 -0.40 -17.89
C MET A 226 -6.38 -0.42 -17.03
N GLY A 227 -6.53 0.53 -16.10
CA GLY A 227 -7.75 0.63 -15.27
C GLY A 227 -8.95 1.29 -15.96
N GLU A 228 -8.78 1.91 -17.14
CA GLU A 228 -9.81 2.74 -17.78
C GLU A 228 -11.12 1.98 -18.06
N GLU A 229 -11.03 0.71 -18.47
CA GLU A 229 -12.20 -0.12 -18.72
C GLU A 229 -13.02 -0.36 -17.43
N LYS A 230 -12.36 -0.54 -16.29
CA LYS A 230 -13.03 -0.74 -15.00
C LYS A 230 -13.77 0.52 -14.54
N TYR A 231 -13.19 1.71 -14.75
CA TYR A 231 -13.92 2.96 -14.50
C TYR A 231 -15.21 3.05 -15.34
N LYS A 232 -15.12 2.67 -16.62
CA LYS A 232 -16.29 2.65 -17.52
C LYS A 232 -17.35 1.66 -17.03
N LEU A 233 -16.97 0.44 -16.65
CA LEU A 233 -17.88 -0.58 -16.14
C LEU A 233 -18.53 -0.18 -14.81
N SER A 234 -17.79 0.52 -13.94
CA SER A 234 -18.32 1.05 -12.68
C SER A 234 -19.14 2.35 -12.84
N GLY A 235 -19.30 2.88 -14.06
CA GLY A 235 -19.98 4.15 -14.30
C GLY A 235 -19.27 5.36 -13.68
N LEU A 236 -17.96 5.25 -13.41
CA LEU A 236 -17.17 6.29 -12.77
C LEU A 236 -16.39 7.11 -13.81
N PRO A 237 -16.28 8.44 -13.64
CA PRO A 237 -15.49 9.27 -14.55
C PRO A 237 -13.98 8.98 -14.36
N TYR A 238 -13.28 8.68 -15.45
CA TYR A 238 -11.83 8.51 -15.43
C TYR A 238 -11.11 9.83 -15.74
N LYS A 239 -10.52 10.44 -14.71
CA LYS A 239 -9.91 11.79 -14.80
C LYS A 239 -8.61 11.85 -15.62
N LEU A 240 -7.98 10.70 -15.85
CA LEU A 240 -6.66 10.60 -16.49
C LEU A 240 -6.72 10.05 -17.92
N ALA A 241 -7.90 10.03 -18.54
CA ALA A 241 -8.11 9.54 -19.90
C ALA A 241 -7.17 10.19 -20.94
N ASN A 242 -6.88 11.48 -20.77
CA ASN A 242 -5.99 12.24 -21.67
C ASN A 242 -4.54 12.34 -21.16
N THR A 243 -4.23 11.79 -19.99
CA THR A 243 -2.86 11.82 -19.43
C THR A 243 -1.98 10.85 -20.22
N PRO A 244 -0.80 11.26 -20.73
CA PRO A 244 0.11 10.35 -21.39
C PRO A 244 0.79 9.41 -20.39
N THR A 245 1.32 8.29 -20.87
CA THR A 245 2.27 7.47 -20.11
C THR A 245 3.60 8.21 -19.98
N PRO A 246 4.33 8.15 -18.84
CA PRO A 246 5.68 8.70 -18.74
C PRO A 246 6.60 8.15 -19.82
N THR A 247 7.49 9.00 -20.35
CA THR A 247 8.55 8.53 -21.25
C THR A 247 9.66 7.85 -20.45
N PRO A 248 10.48 6.97 -21.08
CA PRO A 248 11.65 6.40 -20.43
C PRO A 248 12.57 7.45 -19.80
N GLU A 249 12.78 8.58 -20.49
CA GLU A 249 13.60 9.69 -19.99
C GLU A 249 13.01 10.35 -18.74
N ALA A 250 11.68 10.45 -18.66
CA ALA A 250 11.01 10.95 -17.45
C ALA A 250 11.19 10.00 -16.27
N VAL A 251 11.15 8.69 -16.50
CA VAL A 251 11.42 7.67 -15.48
C VAL A 251 12.88 7.74 -15.04
N ASP A 252 13.82 7.83 -15.98
CA ASP A 252 15.26 7.92 -15.67
C ASP A 252 15.61 9.23 -14.94
N SER A 253 14.96 10.33 -15.29
CA SER A 253 15.06 11.59 -14.55
C SER A 253 14.57 11.43 -13.11
N ALA A 254 13.43 10.76 -12.89
CA ALA A 254 12.93 10.47 -11.55
C ALA A 254 13.91 9.58 -10.75
N ARG A 255 14.46 8.51 -11.37
CA ARG A 255 15.49 7.66 -10.75
C ARG A 255 16.74 8.47 -10.38
N ALA A 256 17.20 9.35 -11.26
CA ALA A 256 18.35 10.22 -11.00
C ALA A 256 18.11 11.14 -9.81
N ILE A 257 16.88 11.64 -9.61
CA ILE A 257 16.53 12.43 -8.43
C ILE A 257 16.71 11.60 -7.15
N PHE A 258 16.19 10.38 -7.08
CA PHE A 258 16.38 9.49 -5.92
C PHE A 258 17.87 9.17 -5.69
N ALA A 259 18.62 8.88 -6.75
CA ALA A 259 20.04 8.57 -6.66
C ALA A 259 20.87 9.73 -6.08
N ARG A 260 20.51 11.00 -6.35
CA ARG A 260 21.16 12.18 -5.74
C ARG A 260 21.02 12.23 -4.22
N HIS A 261 20.00 11.57 -3.66
CA HIS A 261 19.78 11.44 -2.23
C HIS A 261 20.27 10.10 -1.66
N GLY A 262 21.01 9.30 -2.43
CA GLY A 262 21.50 7.99 -1.97
C GLY A 262 20.45 6.88 -1.94
N VAL A 263 19.27 7.11 -2.52
CA VAL A 263 18.17 6.15 -2.55
C VAL A 263 18.21 5.33 -3.84
N VAL A 264 18.21 4.01 -3.72
CA VAL A 264 18.11 3.10 -4.86
C VAL A 264 16.68 3.09 -5.38
N ALA A 265 16.46 3.64 -6.57
CA ALA A 265 15.19 3.61 -7.28
C ALA A 265 15.29 2.75 -8.55
N ILE A 266 14.37 1.79 -8.68
CA ILE A 266 14.25 0.88 -9.82
C ILE A 266 13.00 1.18 -10.64
#